data_AF-A0A3E0RHY8-F1
#
_entry.id   AF-A0A3E0RHY8-F1
#
_cell.length_a   1.000
_cell.length_b   1.000
_cell.length_c   1.000
_cell.angle_alpha   90.00
_cell.angle_beta   90.00
_cell.angle_gamma   90.00
#
_symmetry.space_group_name_H-M   'P 1'
#
loop_
_entity.id
_entity.type
_entity.pdbx_description
1 polymer ?
#
loop_
_entity_poly.entity_id
_entity_poly.type
_entity_poly.pdbx_seq_one_letter_code
_entity_poly.pdbx_strand_id
1 'polypeptide(L)'
;MKLVGLEGRTQQFEDKLYDLSETSLDKNSDWFKPLLKEYTNYDEWSLLVDDNNIVAFATIQSHNFPEDHRRLLTRTYYDPHIRNRYMGYPPHVTPAMIIVEYQLAITEGKKRFISMEWPWKKFLLRNVGNKINKLNGTNFSLRDKLYKTVPDSNKPNVWQNIISEDSIGLESITRSEWHYRFPNAKRMSNRTNKKNSS
;
A
#
# COMPACT_ATOMS: atom_id res chain seq x y z
N MET A 1 -12.87 7.17 -15.64
CA MET A 1 -12.39 7.17 -14.24
C MET A 1 -12.21 8.59 -13.69
N LYS A 2 -12.68 8.83 -12.46
CA LYS A 2 -12.56 10.07 -11.70
C LYS A 2 -11.96 9.76 -10.32
N LEU A 3 -11.00 10.56 -9.86
CA LEU A 3 -10.48 10.48 -8.50
C LEU A 3 -11.32 11.37 -7.57
N VAL A 4 -11.74 10.82 -6.43
CA VAL A 4 -12.57 11.51 -5.44
C VAL A 4 -12.13 11.13 -4.01
N GLY A 5 -12.41 11.99 -3.04
CA GLY A 5 -12.31 11.66 -1.62
C GLY A 5 -13.48 10.81 -1.12
N LEU A 6 -13.51 10.53 0.18
CA LEU A 6 -14.62 9.82 0.82
C LEU A 6 -15.88 10.67 0.99
N GLU A 7 -15.73 11.99 1.03
CA GLU A 7 -16.82 12.94 1.27
C GLU A 7 -18.00 12.72 0.30
N GLY A 8 -19.20 12.54 0.87
CA GLY A 8 -20.42 12.25 0.10
C GLY A 8 -20.48 10.84 -0.52
N ARG A 9 -19.51 9.96 -0.22
CA ARG A 9 -19.41 8.58 -0.76
C ARG A 9 -19.21 7.51 0.31
N THR A 10 -19.37 7.84 1.59
CA THR A 10 -19.18 6.90 2.71
C THR A 10 -19.98 5.61 2.52
N GLN A 11 -21.29 5.70 2.28
CA GLN A 11 -22.12 4.50 2.08
C GLN A 11 -21.63 3.65 0.91
N GLN A 12 -21.31 4.28 -0.23
CA GLN A 12 -20.78 3.56 -1.39
C GLN A 12 -19.46 2.85 -1.09
N PHE A 13 -18.60 3.45 -0.27
CA PHE A 13 -17.34 2.84 0.13
C PHE A 13 -17.57 1.68 1.11
N GLU A 14 -18.47 1.82 2.08
CA GLU A 14 -18.87 0.75 3.00
C GLU A 14 -19.48 -0.44 2.25
N ASP A 15 -20.40 -0.18 1.30
CA ASP A 15 -20.99 -1.21 0.44
C ASP A 15 -19.89 -1.94 -0.35
N LYS A 16 -18.94 -1.20 -0.93
CA LYS A 16 -17.80 -1.79 -1.64
C LYS A 16 -16.92 -2.66 -0.72
N LEU A 17 -16.64 -2.21 0.50
CA LEU A 17 -15.86 -2.99 1.46
C LEU A 17 -16.59 -4.25 1.91
N TYR A 18 -17.90 -4.17 2.08
CA TYR A 18 -18.77 -5.31 2.40
C TYR A 18 -18.76 -6.34 1.26
N ASP A 19 -18.98 -5.89 0.02
CA ASP A 19 -18.90 -6.78 -1.14
C ASP A 19 -17.53 -7.46 -1.24
N LEU A 20 -16.45 -6.72 -0.98
CA LEU A 20 -15.09 -7.27 -0.98
C LEU A 20 -14.85 -8.26 0.16
N SER A 21 -15.45 -8.07 1.34
CA SER A 21 -15.31 -9.03 2.44
C SER A 21 -16.00 -10.35 2.16
N GLU A 22 -17.08 -10.34 1.39
CA GLU A 22 -17.84 -11.54 1.05
C GLU A 22 -17.34 -12.25 -0.20
N THR A 23 -16.83 -11.51 -1.20
CA THR A 23 -16.59 -12.06 -2.54
C THR A 23 -15.13 -12.09 -2.98
N SER A 24 -14.23 -11.33 -2.32
CA SER A 24 -12.89 -11.14 -2.84
C SER A 24 -12.00 -12.38 -2.67
N LEU A 25 -11.49 -12.87 -3.80
CA LEU A 25 -10.44 -13.89 -3.85
C LEU A 25 -9.03 -13.30 -3.79
N ASP A 26 -8.88 -11.98 -3.54
CA ASP A 26 -7.56 -11.37 -3.39
C ASP A 26 -6.85 -11.97 -2.18
N LYS A 27 -5.55 -12.21 -2.32
CA LYS A 27 -4.72 -12.77 -1.23
C LYS A 27 -4.67 -11.90 0.02
N ASN A 28 -5.07 -10.62 -0.08
CA ASN A 28 -5.15 -9.69 1.03
C ASN A 28 -6.63 -9.44 1.40
N SER A 29 -7.55 -10.38 1.15
CA SER A 29 -8.95 -10.19 1.52
C SER A 29 -9.19 -10.18 3.03
N ASP A 30 -8.22 -10.69 3.80
CA ASP A 30 -8.24 -10.78 5.25
C ASP A 30 -8.40 -9.42 5.95
N TRP A 31 -8.04 -8.30 5.30
CA TRP A 31 -8.21 -6.97 5.88
C TRP A 31 -9.51 -6.24 5.49
N PHE A 32 -10.32 -6.71 4.54
CA PHE A 32 -11.56 -5.99 4.18
C PHE A 32 -12.56 -5.97 5.33
N LYS A 33 -12.76 -7.11 6.00
CA LYS A 33 -13.70 -7.22 7.12
C LYS A 33 -13.29 -6.38 8.35
N PRO A 34 -12.02 -6.37 8.81
CA PRO A 34 -11.56 -5.41 9.80
C PRO A 34 -11.73 -3.96 9.34
N LEU A 35 -11.44 -3.67 8.07
CA LEU A 35 -11.48 -2.30 7.56
C LEU A 35 -12.88 -1.67 7.60
N LEU A 36 -13.95 -2.45 7.45
CA LEU A 36 -15.33 -1.97 7.65
C LEU A 36 -15.53 -1.25 8.99
N LYS A 37 -14.78 -1.64 10.02
CA LYS A 37 -14.87 -1.06 11.37
C LYS A 37 -13.82 0.03 11.63
N GLU A 38 -12.75 0.03 10.86
CA GLU A 38 -11.52 0.76 11.15
C GLU A 38 -11.18 1.83 10.10
N TYR A 39 -11.93 1.92 9.00
CA TYR A 39 -11.58 2.82 7.89
C TYR A 39 -11.52 4.30 8.32
N THR A 40 -12.28 4.68 9.35
CA THR A 40 -12.29 6.02 9.94
C THR A 40 -11.02 6.35 10.75
N ASN A 41 -10.17 5.36 11.04
CA ASN A 41 -8.87 5.56 11.71
C ASN A 41 -7.79 6.10 10.75
N TYR A 42 -8.08 6.22 9.46
CA TYR A 42 -7.14 6.68 8.45
C TYR A 42 -7.45 8.12 8.05
N ASP A 43 -6.44 8.85 7.58
CA ASP A 43 -6.53 10.31 7.43
C ASP A 43 -7.41 10.71 6.23
N GLU A 44 -7.13 10.13 5.06
CA GLU A 44 -7.80 10.48 3.81
C GLU A 44 -7.90 9.27 2.89
N TRP A 45 -9.07 9.04 2.30
CA TRP A 45 -9.30 7.95 1.35
C TRP A 45 -9.39 8.51 -0.07
N SER A 46 -8.54 8.00 -0.95
CA SER A 46 -8.53 8.36 -2.36
C SER A 46 -9.21 7.23 -3.15
N LEU A 47 -10.38 7.52 -3.71
CA LEU A 47 -11.23 6.57 -4.44
C LEU A 47 -11.16 6.86 -5.94
N LEU A 48 -10.83 5.85 -6.74
CA LEU A 48 -10.92 5.91 -8.18
C LEU A 48 -12.25 5.29 -8.62
N VAL A 49 -13.09 6.09 -9.25
CA VAL A 49 -14.46 5.73 -9.64
C VAL A 49 -14.58 5.64 -11.16
N ASP A 50 -15.13 4.54 -11.67
CA ASP A 50 -15.46 4.35 -13.09
C ASP A 50 -16.94 3.97 -13.21
N ASP A 51 -17.72 4.72 -14.00
CA ASP A 51 -19.18 4.52 -14.15
C ASP A 51 -19.92 4.35 -12.80
N ASN A 52 -19.61 5.23 -11.86
CA ASN A 52 -20.11 5.23 -10.49
C ASN A 52 -19.75 3.97 -9.66
N ASN A 53 -18.78 3.17 -10.06
CA ASN A 53 -18.24 2.06 -9.29
C ASN A 53 -16.85 2.41 -8.76
N ILE A 54 -16.57 2.10 -7.49
CA ILE A 54 -15.22 2.20 -6.93
C ILE A 54 -14.38 1.05 -7.49
N VAL A 55 -13.40 1.40 -8.34
CA VAL A 55 -12.54 0.44 -9.04
C VAL A 55 -11.11 0.37 -8.50
N ALA A 56 -10.70 1.35 -7.70
CA ALA A 56 -9.47 1.30 -6.91
C ALA A 56 -9.59 2.25 -5.73
N PHE A 57 -8.86 1.97 -4.67
CA PHE A 57 -8.72 2.92 -3.57
C PHE A 57 -7.40 2.72 -2.82
N ALA A 58 -6.97 3.76 -2.12
CA ALA A 58 -5.94 3.68 -1.09
C ALA A 58 -6.16 4.80 -0.08
N THR A 59 -5.46 4.73 1.04
CA THR A 59 -5.56 5.73 2.10
C THR A 59 -4.19 6.19 2.58
N ILE A 60 -4.18 7.29 3.33
CA ILE A 60 -3.03 7.78 4.09
C ILE A 60 -3.16 7.32 5.54
N GLN A 61 -2.07 6.81 6.09
CA GLN A 61 -2.00 6.38 7.49
C GLN A 61 -1.02 7.25 8.28
N SER A 62 -1.51 7.88 9.34
CA SER A 62 -0.70 8.61 10.34
C SER A 62 -0.67 7.94 11.72
N HIS A 63 -1.75 7.27 12.13
CA HIS A 63 -2.00 6.84 13.52
C HIS A 63 -0.97 5.90 14.18
N ASN A 64 0.00 5.36 13.42
CA ASN A 64 1.05 4.46 13.93
C ASN A 64 2.46 5.08 13.89
N PHE A 65 2.55 6.37 13.59
CA PHE A 65 3.81 7.04 13.31
C PHE A 65 3.92 8.34 14.11
N PRO A 66 5.15 8.88 14.27
CA PRO A 66 5.33 10.19 14.89
C PRO A 66 4.55 11.29 14.17
N GLU A 67 4.40 12.42 14.86
CA GLU A 67 3.79 13.61 14.30
C GLU A 67 4.46 13.99 12.95
N ASP A 68 3.64 14.43 12.00
CA ASP A 68 4.00 14.73 10.61
C ASP A 68 4.39 13.57 9.67
N HIS A 69 4.40 12.32 10.13
CA HIS A 69 4.60 11.19 9.23
C HIS A 69 3.32 10.80 8.50
N ARG A 70 3.45 10.54 7.20
CA ARG A 70 2.34 10.11 6.35
C ARG A 70 2.77 8.91 5.51
N ARG A 71 2.17 7.75 5.80
CA ARG A 71 2.34 6.56 4.97
C ARG A 71 1.31 6.57 3.84
N LEU A 72 1.79 6.81 2.63
CA LEU A 72 0.97 6.86 1.42
C LEU A 72 0.67 5.45 0.89
N LEU A 73 -0.35 5.34 0.04
CA LEU A 73 -0.77 4.09 -0.60
C LEU A 73 -1.02 2.93 0.40
N THR A 74 -1.56 3.26 1.57
CA THR A 74 -1.97 2.29 2.58
C THR A 74 -3.31 1.65 2.19
N ARG A 75 -3.56 0.38 2.57
CA ARG A 75 -4.78 -0.39 2.22
C ARG A 75 -5.16 -0.29 0.74
N THR A 76 -4.16 -0.36 -0.13
CA THR A 76 -4.37 -0.20 -1.57
C THR A 76 -5.11 -1.41 -2.16
N TYR A 77 -6.20 -1.15 -2.87
CA TYR A 77 -6.98 -2.12 -3.62
C TYR A 77 -7.12 -1.70 -5.09
N TYR A 78 -7.13 -2.70 -5.98
CA TYR A 78 -7.47 -2.54 -7.39
C TYR A 78 -8.48 -3.62 -7.78
N ASP A 79 -9.53 -3.21 -8.48
CA ASP A 79 -10.42 -4.15 -9.14
C ASP A 79 -9.62 -5.00 -10.15
N PRO A 80 -9.76 -6.34 -10.14
CA PRO A 80 -9.06 -7.23 -11.07
C PRO A 80 -9.23 -6.85 -12.55
N HIS A 81 -10.41 -6.36 -12.94
CA HIS A 81 -10.70 -5.97 -14.33
C HIS A 81 -9.87 -4.75 -14.75
N ILE A 82 -9.76 -3.76 -13.85
CA ILE A 82 -8.89 -2.59 -14.06
C ILE A 82 -7.43 -3.00 -14.03
N ARG A 83 -7.01 -3.82 -13.07
CA ARG A 83 -5.62 -4.28 -12.96
C ARG A 83 -5.12 -4.90 -14.27
N ASN A 84 -5.93 -5.72 -14.93
CA ASN A 84 -5.58 -6.34 -16.21
C ASN A 84 -5.51 -5.33 -17.37
N ARG A 85 -6.42 -4.35 -17.41
CA ARG A 85 -6.44 -3.28 -18.42
C ARG A 85 -5.16 -2.43 -18.39
N TYR A 86 -4.61 -2.18 -17.20
CA TYR A 86 -3.39 -1.39 -17.01
C TYR A 86 -2.08 -2.20 -17.08
N MET A 87 -2.13 -3.50 -17.38
CA MET A 87 -0.93 -4.28 -17.69
C MET A 87 -0.34 -3.98 -19.08
N GLY A 88 -1.01 -3.16 -19.92
CA GLY A 88 -0.56 -2.81 -21.28
C GLY A 88 -0.75 -1.35 -21.74
N TYR A 89 -1.34 -0.46 -20.94
CA TYR A 89 -1.36 1.00 -21.22
C TYR A 89 0.05 1.59 -21.06
N PRO A 90 0.37 2.85 -21.49
CA PRO A 90 1.69 3.42 -21.28
C PRO A 90 2.13 3.15 -19.84
N PRO A 91 3.28 2.49 -19.62
CA PRO A 91 3.60 1.71 -18.40
C PRO A 91 3.73 2.53 -17.11
N HIS A 92 3.36 3.80 -17.18
CA HIS A 92 3.57 4.84 -16.20
C HIS A 92 2.30 5.24 -15.45
N VAL A 93 1.09 5.12 -16.00
CA VAL A 93 -0.12 5.61 -15.30
C VAL A 93 -0.99 4.45 -14.83
N THR A 94 -0.65 3.86 -13.68
CA THR A 94 -1.50 2.88 -12.98
C THR A 94 -2.45 3.59 -12.02
N PRO A 95 -3.53 2.95 -11.53
CA PRO A 95 -4.38 3.53 -10.50
C PRO A 95 -3.60 4.04 -9.28
N ALA A 96 -2.54 3.33 -8.89
CA ALA A 96 -1.62 3.75 -7.84
C ALA A 96 -0.99 5.13 -8.09
N MET A 97 -0.64 5.42 -9.35
CA MET A 97 0.03 6.65 -9.74
C MET A 97 -0.94 7.82 -9.79
N ILE A 98 -2.20 7.57 -10.18
CA ILE A 98 -3.28 8.58 -10.10
C ILE A 98 -3.57 8.91 -8.63
N ILE A 99 -3.68 7.88 -7.78
CA ILE A 99 -3.98 8.07 -6.36
C ILE A 99 -2.83 8.77 -5.63
N VAL A 100 -1.58 8.37 -5.89
CA VAL A 100 -0.43 8.92 -5.16
C VAL A 100 -0.21 10.40 -5.49
N GLU A 101 -0.47 10.84 -6.73
CA GLU A 101 -0.39 12.26 -7.11
C GLU A 101 -1.27 13.14 -6.20
N TYR A 102 -2.52 12.74 -5.99
CA TYR A 102 -3.42 13.42 -5.06
C TYR A 102 -2.93 13.36 -3.62
N GLN A 103 -2.49 12.18 -3.17
CA GLN A 103 -1.97 12.02 -1.81
C GLN A 103 -0.73 12.87 -1.56
N LEU A 104 0.13 13.08 -2.56
CA LEU A 104 1.30 13.94 -2.47
C LEU A 104 0.90 15.40 -2.25
N ALA A 105 -0.13 15.89 -2.96
CA ALA A 105 -0.62 17.26 -2.83
C ALA A 105 -1.16 17.54 -1.42
N ILE A 106 -1.99 16.65 -0.87
CA ILE A 106 -2.56 16.84 0.48
C ILE A 106 -1.56 16.59 1.63
N THR A 107 -0.39 16.03 1.33
CA THR A 107 0.68 15.79 2.31
C THR A 107 1.91 16.64 2.06
N GLU A 108 1.75 17.76 1.36
CA GLU A 108 2.82 18.75 1.19
C GLU A 108 3.37 19.20 2.57
N GLY A 109 4.70 19.29 2.67
CA GLY A 109 5.39 19.64 3.92
C GLY A 109 5.43 18.54 4.99
N LYS A 110 4.87 17.34 4.73
CA LYS A 110 4.92 16.20 5.67
C LYS A 110 6.05 15.22 5.35
N LYS A 111 6.42 14.38 6.32
CA LYS A 111 7.37 13.27 6.11
C LYS A 111 6.67 12.08 5.45
N ARG A 112 6.80 11.99 4.13
CA ARG A 112 6.09 11.01 3.30
C ARG A 112 6.92 9.75 3.10
N PHE A 113 6.27 8.60 3.20
CA PHE A 113 6.87 7.31 2.83
C PHE A 113 5.84 6.32 2.29
N ILE A 114 6.32 5.35 1.53
CA ILE A 114 5.55 4.18 1.10
C ILE A 114 6.33 2.96 1.53
N SER A 115 5.65 1.96 2.08
CA SER A 115 6.29 0.73 2.53
C SER A 115 5.60 -0.51 1.98
N MET A 116 6.40 -1.56 1.78
CA MET A 116 5.93 -2.88 1.37
C MET A 116 6.42 -3.94 2.34
N GLU A 117 5.49 -4.81 2.73
CA GLU A 117 5.78 -5.98 3.54
C GLU A 117 6.87 -6.84 2.91
N TRP A 118 7.72 -7.36 3.78
CA TRP A 118 8.79 -8.32 3.51
C TRP A 118 10.07 -7.77 2.86
N PRO A 119 11.26 -8.24 3.31
CA PRO A 119 12.55 -7.77 2.80
C PRO A 119 12.77 -7.95 1.30
N TRP A 120 12.18 -8.97 0.68
CA TRP A 120 12.37 -9.27 -0.75
C TRP A 120 11.59 -8.36 -1.71
N LYS A 121 10.70 -7.48 -1.22
CA LYS A 121 9.95 -6.53 -2.07
C LYS A 121 10.74 -5.29 -2.50
N LYS A 122 12.02 -5.20 -2.13
CA LYS A 122 12.96 -4.10 -2.46
C LYS A 122 12.86 -3.59 -3.90
N PHE A 123 12.92 -4.50 -4.88
CA PHE A 123 12.92 -4.15 -6.30
C PHE A 123 11.59 -3.57 -6.77
N LEU A 124 10.47 -4.15 -6.31
CA LEU A 124 9.14 -3.64 -6.63
C LEU A 124 8.96 -2.23 -6.07
N LEU A 125 9.36 -2.02 -4.81
CA LEU A 125 9.23 -0.72 -4.15
C LEU A 125 10.13 0.35 -4.79
N ARG A 126 11.34 -0.02 -5.22
CA ARG A 126 12.22 0.86 -6.02
C ARG A 126 11.54 1.30 -7.31
N ASN A 127 10.90 0.38 -8.03
CA ASN A 127 10.21 0.70 -9.27
C ASN A 127 9.01 1.62 -9.03
N VAL A 128 8.29 1.44 -7.91
CA VAL A 128 7.24 2.37 -7.50
C VAL A 128 7.82 3.77 -7.30
N GLY A 129 8.90 3.92 -6.51
CA GLY A 129 9.56 5.22 -6.29
C GLY A 129 10.02 5.89 -7.58
N ASN A 130 10.66 5.15 -8.48
CA ASN A 130 11.11 5.67 -9.77
C ASN A 130 9.94 6.18 -10.63
N LYS A 131 8.79 5.50 -10.61
CA LYS A 131 7.59 5.94 -11.34
C LYS A 131 7.01 7.22 -10.74
N ILE A 132 6.91 7.29 -9.41
CA ILE A 132 6.41 8.47 -8.71
C ILE A 132 7.29 9.68 -9.03
N ASN A 133 8.61 9.54 -8.92
CA ASN A 133 9.57 10.62 -9.21
C ASN A 133 9.47 11.10 -10.67
N LYS A 134 9.35 10.17 -11.63
CA LYS A 134 9.20 10.52 -13.05
C LYS A 134 7.93 11.32 -13.33
N LEU A 135 6.84 11.04 -12.63
CA LEU A 135 5.53 11.65 -12.89
C LEU A 135 5.30 12.94 -12.10
N ASN A 136 5.85 13.04 -10.89
CA ASN A 136 5.49 14.10 -9.94
C ASN A 136 6.67 15.00 -9.57
N GLY A 137 7.87 14.79 -10.13
CA GLY A 137 9.06 15.59 -9.81
C GLY A 137 9.57 15.42 -8.37
N THR A 138 9.17 14.34 -7.68
CA THR A 138 9.58 14.03 -6.30
C THR A 138 10.94 13.33 -6.25
N ASN A 139 11.46 13.09 -5.03
CA ASN A 139 12.73 12.40 -4.81
C ASN A 139 12.64 11.18 -3.88
N PHE A 140 11.61 10.34 -4.05
CA PHE A 140 11.49 9.10 -3.29
C PHE A 140 12.67 8.18 -3.57
N SER A 141 13.41 7.87 -2.52
CA SER A 141 14.54 6.95 -2.57
C SER A 141 14.29 5.77 -1.65
N LEU A 142 14.71 4.60 -2.12
CA LEU A 142 14.62 3.38 -1.35
C LEU A 142 15.65 3.41 -0.21
N ARG A 143 15.19 3.14 1.01
CA ARG A 143 16.07 3.08 2.18
C ARG A 143 16.70 1.70 2.35
N ASP A 144 17.91 1.67 2.91
CA ASP A 144 18.72 0.46 2.98
C ASP A 144 18.32 -0.50 4.10
N LYS A 145 17.83 0.06 5.20
CA LYS A 145 17.33 -0.70 6.36
C LYS A 145 15.87 -1.13 6.18
N LEU A 146 15.45 -2.04 7.04
CA LEU A 146 14.04 -2.35 7.24
C LEU A 146 13.52 -1.49 8.39
N TYR A 147 12.31 -0.96 8.27
CA TYR A 147 11.73 -0.05 9.25
C TYR A 147 10.51 -0.70 9.88
N LYS A 148 10.33 -0.51 11.19
CA LYS A 148 9.19 -1.03 11.93
C LYS A 148 7.96 -0.16 11.62
N THR A 149 6.95 -0.73 10.96
CA THR A 149 5.75 0.01 10.53
C THR A 149 4.50 -0.33 11.33
N VAL A 150 4.63 -1.18 12.35
CA VAL A 150 3.57 -1.53 13.30
C VAL A 150 4.23 -1.54 14.69
N PRO A 151 4.03 -0.48 15.51
CA PRO A 151 4.75 -0.30 16.77
C PRO A 151 4.63 -1.49 17.73
N ASP A 152 3.42 -2.02 17.91
CA ASP A 152 3.08 -2.99 18.96
C ASP A 152 3.15 -4.46 18.51
N SER A 153 3.93 -4.75 17.46
CA SER A 153 4.06 -6.11 16.95
C SER A 153 5.52 -6.49 16.75
N ASN A 154 5.82 -7.74 17.12
CA ASN A 154 7.13 -8.35 16.95
C ASN A 154 7.15 -9.36 15.78
N LYS A 155 6.10 -9.37 14.95
CA LYS A 155 6.02 -10.28 13.80
C LYS A 155 7.04 -9.89 12.72
N PRO A 156 7.60 -10.84 11.95
CA PRO A 156 8.60 -10.53 10.93
C PRO A 156 8.14 -9.54 9.85
N ASN A 157 6.85 -9.54 9.50
CA ASN A 157 6.27 -8.74 8.41
C ASN A 157 6.09 -7.24 8.73
N VAL A 158 6.26 -6.84 10.00
CA VAL A 158 6.20 -5.42 10.39
C VAL A 158 7.47 -4.65 10.05
N TRP A 159 8.55 -5.37 9.74
CA TRP A 159 9.82 -4.82 9.29
C TRP A 159 9.79 -4.72 7.77
N GLN A 160 9.56 -3.52 7.27
CA GLN A 160 9.23 -3.29 5.87
C GLN A 160 10.35 -2.54 5.15
N ASN A 161 10.50 -2.80 3.84
CA ASN A 161 11.26 -1.88 3.01
C ASN A 161 10.41 -0.61 2.86
N ILE A 162 11.07 0.54 2.80
CA ILE A 162 10.41 1.83 2.57
C ILE A 162 11.09 2.57 1.42
N ILE A 163 10.31 3.39 0.73
CA ILE A 163 10.80 4.54 -0.02
C ILE A 163 10.33 5.81 0.69
N SER A 164 11.18 6.82 0.75
CA SER A 164 10.84 8.14 1.29
C SER A 164 11.72 9.21 0.65
N GLU A 165 11.29 10.46 0.68
CA GLU A 165 12.10 11.60 0.21
C GLU A 165 13.19 11.93 1.22
N ASP A 166 12.82 11.97 2.50
CA ASP A 166 13.72 12.26 3.61
C ASP A 166 13.91 11.08 4.58
N SER A 167 14.88 11.22 5.48
CA SER A 167 15.01 10.31 6.62
C SER A 167 13.75 10.40 7.50
N ILE A 168 13.11 9.26 7.72
CA ILE A 168 11.87 9.20 8.50
C ILE A 168 12.07 8.86 9.99
N GLY A 169 13.30 8.61 10.46
CA GLY A 169 13.57 8.42 11.90
C GLY A 169 12.79 7.29 12.59
N LEU A 170 12.18 6.35 11.86
CA LEU A 170 11.52 5.18 12.46
C LEU A 170 12.56 4.15 12.94
N GLU A 171 12.17 3.33 13.93
CA GLU A 171 12.97 2.18 14.37
C GLU A 171 13.35 1.32 13.16
N SER A 172 14.64 0.97 13.05
CA SER A 172 15.14 0.29 11.87
C SER A 172 16.23 -0.72 12.19
N ILE A 173 16.25 -1.80 11.42
CA ILE A 173 17.24 -2.89 11.52
C ILE A 173 17.86 -3.19 10.17
N THR A 174 19.03 -3.80 10.18
CA THR A 174 19.64 -4.31 8.95
C THR A 174 18.92 -5.58 8.48
N ARG A 175 19.15 -5.97 7.22
CA ARG A 175 18.65 -7.26 6.71
C ARG A 175 19.27 -8.45 7.42
N SER A 176 20.56 -8.39 7.70
CA SER A 176 21.28 -9.43 8.44
C SER A 176 20.68 -9.61 9.83
N GLU A 177 20.39 -8.49 10.51
CA GLU A 177 19.71 -8.51 11.80
C GLU A 177 18.29 -9.06 11.71
N TRP A 178 17.51 -8.72 10.69
CA TRP A 178 16.19 -9.32 10.47
C TRP A 178 16.28 -10.83 10.26
N HIS A 179 17.25 -11.32 9.49
CA HIS A 179 17.47 -12.75 9.31
C HIS A 179 17.87 -13.46 10.60
N TYR A 180 18.68 -12.81 11.43
CA TYR A 180 19.05 -13.31 12.75
C TYR A 180 17.84 -13.38 13.70
N ARG A 181 17.02 -12.33 13.75
CA ARG A 181 15.82 -12.27 14.61
C ARG A 181 14.70 -13.23 14.14
N PHE A 182 14.61 -13.48 12.83
CA PHE A 182 13.52 -14.23 12.22
C PHE A 182 14.01 -15.33 11.26
N PRO A 183 14.79 -16.32 11.74
CA PRO A 183 15.45 -17.32 10.89
C PRO A 183 14.46 -18.21 10.11
N ASN A 184 13.25 -18.38 10.64
CA ASN A 184 12.20 -19.20 10.03
C ASN A 184 11.24 -18.42 9.11
N ALA A 185 11.40 -17.10 8.98
CA ALA A 185 10.56 -16.30 8.11
C ALA A 185 10.96 -16.51 6.64
N LYS A 186 10.18 -17.32 5.92
CA LYS A 186 10.45 -17.69 4.53
C LYS A 186 9.58 -16.91 3.56
N ARG A 187 10.13 -16.66 2.36
CA ARG A 187 9.32 -16.29 1.20
C ARG A 187 8.47 -17.48 0.81
N MET A 188 7.17 -17.45 1.13
CA MET A 188 6.24 -18.44 0.58
C MET A 188 6.20 -18.26 -0.94
N SER A 189 6.72 -19.24 -1.68
CA SER A 189 6.55 -19.30 -3.12
C SER A 189 5.20 -19.91 -3.43
N ASN A 190 4.30 -19.17 -4.07
CA ASN A 190 2.98 -19.67 -4.51
C ASN A 190 3.07 -20.73 -5.64
N ARG A 191 4.18 -21.48 -5.77
CA ARG A 191 4.43 -22.39 -6.89
C ARG A 191 4.09 -23.86 -6.60
N THR A 192 3.55 -24.21 -5.43
CA THR A 192 3.43 -25.61 -4.99
C THR A 192 2.02 -26.17 -4.77
N ASN A 193 0.93 -25.51 -5.20
CA ASN A 193 -0.43 -26.10 -5.13
C ASN A 193 -1.11 -26.18 -6.51
N LYS A 194 -0.44 -26.75 -7.52
CA LYS A 194 -1.08 -27.10 -8.82
C LYS A 194 -0.69 -28.49 -9.36
N LYS A 195 -0.26 -29.39 -8.48
CA LYS A 195 -0.20 -30.83 -8.75
C LYS A 195 -0.99 -31.52 -7.64
N ASN A 196 -1.92 -32.39 -8.03
CA ASN A 196 -2.86 -33.17 -7.20
C ASN A 196 -4.28 -32.60 -7.14
N SER A 197 -4.90 -32.53 -8.31
CA SER A 197 -6.34 -32.77 -8.47
C SER A 197 -6.51 -33.35 -9.89
N SER A 198 -6.21 -34.64 -10.00
CA SER A 198 -6.62 -35.50 -11.11
C SER A 198 -7.79 -36.34 -10.62
#